data_AF-A0A8C4NFN8-F1
#
_entry.id   AF-A0A8C4NFN8-F1
#
_cell.length_a   1.000
_cell.length_b   1.000
_cell.length_c   1.000
_cell.angle_alpha   90.00
_cell.angle_beta   90.00
_cell.angle_gamma   90.00
#
_symmetry.space_group_name_H-M   'P 1'
#
loop_
_entity.id
_entity.type
_entity.pdbx_description
1 polymer ?
#
loop_
_entity_poly.entity_id
_entity_poly.type
_entity_poly.pdbx_seq_one_letter_code
_entity_poly.pdbx_strand_id
1 'polypeptide(L)'
;MAPHHPALTPEQKKELADIAQRIVARGKGILAADESVGTMGKRLTQIGLENTDEHRRFYREILFSGPEVMKDCIGGVIFFHETLYQKAANGTPFVQMIRDRGIVVGIKVDTGVVPLAGTNGETTTQGLDGLAERCAQYKKDGADFAKWRCVLKIGHHMPSHLSIIENANVLARYASICQQNGLVPIVEPEILPDGDHDLKTCQHVTEKVLAACYKALSDHHIYLEGTLLKPNMVTAGHSSTAKYTPEQVAMATVTALRRTVPPAVPGVTFLSGGQSEEDASIHLSAINKVPLHKPWALTFSYGRALQASVLKVWAGKKENVKAAQTEFMRRANVSLFFLSLHSAHHLYCLQQVLFSSYSPRNHLPLLMFKLQTCLNSQTAHGTFTDHKRAVQGITSSGVLSVSVQEYTCGRVCIIAVPHFVLDKCITEAPAKFPVCFQAGFFVPHFLLNIVHVQFFFFSCFDAT
;
A
#
# COMPACT_ATOMS: atom_id res chain seq x y z
N MET A 1 19.82 15.65 -37.35
CA MET A 1 19.05 15.93 -36.12
C MET A 1 19.39 17.35 -35.68
N ALA A 2 18.40 18.16 -35.30
CA ALA A 2 18.67 19.47 -34.70
C ALA A 2 19.52 19.32 -33.43
N PRO A 3 20.32 20.33 -33.03
CA PRO A 3 21.08 20.27 -31.79
C PRO A 3 20.16 20.03 -30.60
N HIS A 4 20.57 19.12 -29.72
CA HIS A 4 19.83 18.82 -28.49
C HIS A 4 19.92 20.02 -27.55
N HIS A 5 18.77 20.67 -27.27
CA HIS A 5 18.66 21.72 -26.27
C HIS A 5 18.24 21.08 -24.93
N PRO A 6 19.11 21.04 -23.90
CA PRO A 6 18.77 20.41 -22.64
C PRO A 6 17.57 21.10 -21.96
N ALA A 7 16.53 20.34 -21.65
CA ALA A 7 15.38 20.87 -20.92
C ALA A 7 15.71 21.20 -19.45
N LEU A 8 16.66 20.48 -18.83
CA LEU A 8 17.01 20.62 -17.41
C LEU A 8 18.52 20.66 -17.23
N THR A 9 18.96 21.50 -16.30
CA THR A 9 20.32 21.53 -15.75
C THR A 9 20.62 20.27 -14.91
N PRO A 10 21.89 19.93 -14.67
CA PRO A 10 22.27 18.85 -13.74
C PRO A 10 21.68 19.04 -12.33
N GLU A 11 21.61 20.28 -11.84
CA GLU A 11 21.08 20.62 -10.52
C GLU A 11 19.58 20.36 -10.45
N GLN A 12 18.81 20.79 -11.47
CA GLN A 12 17.38 20.50 -11.58
C GLN A 12 17.11 18.99 -11.67
N LYS A 13 17.92 18.26 -12.44
CA LYS A 13 17.82 16.79 -12.54
C LYS A 13 18.06 16.13 -11.18
N LYS A 14 19.07 16.56 -10.45
CA LYS A 14 19.38 16.04 -9.12
C LYS A 14 18.24 16.29 -8.14
N GLU A 15 17.70 17.52 -8.11
CA GLU A 15 16.57 17.87 -7.24
C GLU A 15 15.36 16.95 -7.49
N LEU A 16 14.95 16.81 -8.75
CA LEU A 16 13.80 15.98 -9.13
C LEU A 16 14.02 14.50 -8.80
N ALA A 17 15.21 13.97 -9.08
CA ALA A 17 15.54 12.58 -8.77
C ALA A 17 15.55 12.32 -7.25
N ASP A 18 16.12 13.23 -6.45
CA ASP A 18 16.14 13.12 -5.00
C ASP A 18 14.73 13.17 -4.40
N ILE A 19 13.85 14.05 -4.92
CA ILE A 19 12.44 14.09 -4.51
C ILE A 19 11.75 12.77 -4.85
N ALA A 20 11.87 12.28 -6.09
CA ALA A 20 11.19 11.06 -6.53
C ALA A 20 11.61 9.85 -5.67
N GLN A 21 12.91 9.69 -5.41
CA GLN A 21 13.45 8.61 -4.57
C GLN A 21 12.97 8.71 -3.11
N ARG A 22 12.83 9.91 -2.53
CA ARG A 22 12.27 10.08 -1.18
C ARG A 22 10.82 9.62 -1.09
N ILE A 23 10.01 9.89 -2.12
CA ILE A 23 8.59 9.53 -2.16
C ILE A 23 8.43 8.01 -2.15
N VAL A 24 9.25 7.28 -2.92
CA VAL A 24 9.16 5.82 -3.08
C VAL A 24 10.25 5.06 -2.31
N ALA A 25 10.81 5.69 -1.27
CA ALA A 25 11.77 5.05 -0.39
C ALA A 25 11.21 3.72 0.15
N ARG A 26 12.10 2.79 0.48
CA ARG A 26 11.72 1.42 0.89
C ARG A 26 10.66 1.45 2.01
N GLY A 27 9.56 0.73 1.77
CA GLY A 27 8.44 0.63 2.72
C GLY A 27 7.45 1.79 2.67
N LYS A 28 7.73 2.85 1.89
CA LYS A 28 6.87 4.01 1.79
C LYS A 28 5.96 3.96 0.57
N GLY A 29 4.77 4.52 0.71
CA GLY A 29 3.86 4.83 -0.40
C GLY A 29 3.26 6.22 -0.26
N ILE A 30 2.18 6.47 -0.98
CA ILE A 30 1.55 7.79 -1.07
C ILE A 30 0.12 7.74 -0.55
N LEU A 31 -0.23 8.68 0.32
CA LEU A 31 -1.62 8.98 0.65
C LEU A 31 -2.18 9.95 -0.40
N ALA A 32 -3.17 9.51 -1.18
CA ALA A 32 -3.88 10.36 -2.12
C ALA A 32 -5.10 11.00 -1.44
N ALA A 33 -4.93 12.20 -0.89
CA ALA A 33 -5.97 13.00 -0.21
C ALA A 33 -6.40 14.22 -1.05
N ASP A 34 -6.36 14.05 -2.37
CA ASP A 34 -6.57 15.08 -3.38
C ASP A 34 -7.97 15.05 -4.00
N GLU A 35 -8.95 14.51 -3.26
CA GLU A 35 -10.34 14.55 -3.68
C GLU A 35 -10.79 16.01 -3.85
N SER A 36 -11.27 16.33 -5.06
CA SER A 36 -11.94 17.60 -5.31
C SER A 36 -13.15 17.79 -4.40
N VAL A 37 -13.60 19.04 -4.25
CA VAL A 37 -14.80 19.38 -3.43
C VAL A 37 -15.98 18.47 -3.76
N GLY A 38 -16.26 18.22 -5.04
CA GLY A 38 -17.36 17.33 -5.45
C GLY A 38 -17.12 15.86 -5.10
N THR A 39 -15.89 15.36 -5.26
CA THR A 39 -15.55 13.96 -4.92
C THR A 39 -15.60 13.73 -3.41
N MET A 40 -15.06 14.66 -2.62
CA MET A 40 -15.12 14.59 -1.16
C MET A 40 -16.56 14.74 -0.66
N GLY A 41 -17.37 15.58 -1.31
CA GLY A 41 -18.80 15.70 -1.01
C GLY A 41 -19.54 14.37 -1.11
N LYS A 42 -19.33 13.61 -2.19
CA LYS A 42 -19.91 12.26 -2.33
C LYS A 42 -19.50 11.33 -1.18
N ARG A 43 -18.26 11.41 -0.70
CA ARG A 43 -17.78 10.62 0.45
C ARG A 43 -18.44 11.06 1.76
N LEU A 44 -18.53 12.36 2.02
CA LEU A 44 -19.19 12.90 3.22
C LEU A 44 -20.69 12.52 3.26
N THR A 45 -21.38 12.57 2.12
CA THR A 45 -22.79 12.16 2.02
C THR A 45 -23.00 10.69 2.40
N GLN A 46 -22.05 9.80 2.09
CA GLN A 46 -22.15 8.38 2.47
C GLN A 46 -22.18 8.14 3.99
N ILE A 47 -21.68 9.09 4.78
CA ILE A 47 -21.72 9.05 6.24
C ILE A 47 -22.72 10.06 6.83
N GLY A 48 -23.60 10.62 6.00
CA GLY A 48 -24.65 11.55 6.43
C GLY A 48 -24.16 12.96 6.77
N LEU A 49 -22.98 13.38 6.29
CA LEU A 49 -22.45 14.73 6.51
C LEU A 49 -22.67 15.64 5.30
N GLU A 50 -22.91 16.91 5.60
CA GLU A 50 -22.91 17.98 4.62
C GLU A 50 -21.50 18.27 4.09
N ASN A 51 -21.39 18.64 2.81
CA ASN A 51 -20.11 18.98 2.18
C ASN A 51 -19.68 20.44 2.45
N THR A 52 -19.29 20.74 3.69
CA THR A 52 -18.76 22.06 4.08
C THR A 52 -17.23 22.10 4.03
N ASP A 53 -16.66 23.29 3.90
CA ASP A 53 -15.19 23.48 3.99
C ASP A 53 -14.64 22.94 5.32
N GLU A 54 -15.32 23.23 6.44
CA GLU A 54 -14.90 22.74 7.76
C GLU A 54 -14.93 21.22 7.87
N HIS A 55 -15.94 20.52 7.34
CA HIS A 55 -15.95 19.04 7.36
C HIS A 55 -14.83 18.46 6.50
N ARG A 56 -14.54 19.08 5.36
CA ARG A 56 -13.42 18.71 4.49
C ARG A 56 -12.07 18.97 5.16
N ARG A 57 -11.91 20.10 5.84
CA ARG A 57 -10.72 20.46 6.62
C ARG A 57 -10.51 19.49 7.78
N PHE A 58 -11.55 19.25 8.58
CA PHE A 58 -11.51 18.37 9.75
C PHE A 58 -11.17 16.93 9.36
N TYR A 59 -11.76 16.41 8.28
CA TYR A 59 -11.41 15.07 7.79
C TYR A 59 -9.93 14.95 7.38
N ARG A 60 -9.39 15.97 6.72
CA ARG A 60 -7.97 16.02 6.33
C ARG A 60 -7.07 16.14 7.56
N GLU A 61 -7.46 16.94 8.54
CA GLU A 61 -6.77 17.02 9.83
C GLU A 61 -6.70 15.65 10.52
N ILE A 62 -7.76 14.83 10.51
CA ILE A 62 -7.74 13.46 11.06
C ILE A 62 -6.61 12.63 10.41
N LEU A 63 -6.49 12.67 9.08
CA LEU A 63 -5.48 11.93 8.34
C LEU A 63 -4.06 12.44 8.66
N PHE A 64 -3.86 13.75 8.71
CA PHE A 64 -2.53 14.36 8.85
C PHE A 64 -2.04 14.43 10.30
N SER A 65 -2.96 14.42 11.26
CA SER A 65 -2.65 14.34 12.69
C SER A 65 -2.50 12.89 13.20
N GLY A 66 -2.41 11.91 12.30
CA GLY A 66 -2.18 10.51 12.65
C GLY A 66 -0.88 10.31 13.46
N PRO A 67 -0.67 9.14 14.08
CA PRO A 67 0.53 8.81 14.87
C PRO A 67 1.85 9.06 14.13
N GLU A 68 2.92 9.32 14.89
CA GLU A 68 4.25 9.66 14.36
C GLU A 68 4.83 8.60 13.42
N VAL A 69 4.49 7.32 13.64
CA VAL A 69 4.87 6.18 12.78
C VAL A 69 4.35 6.30 11.33
N MET A 70 3.43 7.24 11.04
CA MET A 70 3.01 7.55 9.68
C MET A 70 4.19 7.87 8.75
N LYS A 71 5.25 8.50 9.25
CA LYS A 71 6.44 8.85 8.43
C LYS A 71 7.21 7.64 7.92
N ASP A 72 7.01 6.47 8.53
CA ASP A 72 7.70 5.22 8.16
C ASP A 72 7.01 4.51 6.99
N CYS A 73 5.72 4.77 6.75
CA CYS A 73 4.93 4.14 5.70
C CYS A 73 4.45 5.11 4.61
N ILE A 74 4.47 6.42 4.85
CA ILE A 74 4.06 7.45 3.90
C ILE A 74 5.27 8.28 3.48
N GLY A 75 5.62 8.24 2.20
CA GLY A 75 6.69 9.03 1.58
C GLY A 75 6.16 10.31 0.95
N GLY A 76 4.89 10.35 0.56
CA GLY A 76 4.24 11.56 0.06
C GLY A 76 2.74 11.63 0.35
N VAL A 77 2.20 12.85 0.39
CA VAL A 77 0.76 13.09 0.44
C VAL A 77 0.32 14.00 -0.70
N ILE A 78 -0.67 13.58 -1.47
CA ILE A 78 -1.25 14.40 -2.54
C ILE A 78 -2.40 15.20 -1.96
N PHE A 79 -2.33 16.52 -2.09
CA PHE A 79 -3.37 17.45 -1.67
C PHE A 79 -4.22 17.91 -2.85
N PHE A 80 -5.44 18.33 -2.53
CA PHE A 80 -6.22 19.22 -3.38
C PHE A 80 -5.87 20.67 -3.08
N HIS A 81 -6.12 21.59 -4.01
CA HIS A 81 -5.81 23.02 -3.88
C HIS A 81 -6.32 23.62 -2.55
N GLU A 82 -7.58 23.37 -2.20
CA GLU A 82 -8.16 23.82 -0.93
C GLU A 82 -7.33 23.37 0.28
N THR A 83 -6.92 22.10 0.32
CA THR A 83 -6.19 21.51 1.44
C THR A 83 -4.77 22.05 1.58
N LEU A 84 -4.12 22.46 0.47
CA LEU A 84 -2.79 23.06 0.51
C LEU A 84 -2.75 24.36 1.34
N TYR A 85 -3.85 25.11 1.35
CA TYR A 85 -3.96 26.39 2.06
C TYR A 85 -4.76 26.31 3.37
N GLN A 86 -5.25 25.13 3.72
CA GLN A 86 -5.94 24.89 4.99
C GLN A 86 -4.97 24.74 6.17
N LYS A 87 -5.51 24.95 7.37
CA LYS A 87 -4.82 24.84 8.64
C LYS A 87 -5.53 23.86 9.57
N ALA A 88 -4.77 23.22 10.44
CA ALA A 88 -5.30 22.49 11.59
C ALA A 88 -5.99 23.44 12.58
N ALA A 89 -6.76 22.88 13.51
CA ALA A 89 -7.48 23.65 14.52
C ALA A 89 -6.55 24.50 15.42
N ASN A 90 -5.29 24.07 15.57
CA ASN A 90 -4.25 24.80 16.30
C ASN A 90 -3.56 25.91 15.47
N GLY A 91 -4.01 26.17 14.24
CA GLY A 91 -3.45 27.18 13.34
C GLY A 91 -2.25 26.72 12.48
N THR A 92 -1.76 25.49 12.67
CA THR A 92 -0.63 24.95 11.89
C THR A 92 -1.06 24.66 10.45
N PRO A 93 -0.35 25.16 9.42
CA PRO A 93 -0.63 24.79 8.03
C PRO A 93 -0.47 23.29 7.79
N PHE A 94 -1.35 22.68 6.99
CA PHE A 94 -1.22 21.24 6.69
C PHE A 94 0.08 20.90 5.96
N VAL A 95 0.58 21.79 5.11
CA VAL A 95 1.92 21.66 4.50
C VAL A 95 3.00 21.49 5.56
N GLN A 96 2.96 22.31 6.61
CA GLN A 96 3.93 22.25 7.70
C GLN A 96 3.83 20.92 8.46
N MET A 97 2.60 20.48 8.80
CA MET A 97 2.38 19.21 9.50
C MET A 97 2.97 18.00 8.77
N ILE A 98 2.88 17.98 7.43
CA ILE A 98 3.42 16.89 6.62
C ILE A 98 4.95 17.00 6.50
N ARG A 99 5.48 18.21 6.27
CA ARG A 99 6.93 18.45 6.14
C ARG A 99 7.70 18.19 7.44
N ASP A 100 7.14 18.54 8.60
CA ASP A 100 7.76 18.28 9.91
C ASP A 100 7.99 16.79 10.18
N ARG A 101 7.24 15.92 9.50
CA ARG A 101 7.39 14.46 9.56
C ARG A 101 8.36 13.91 8.51
N GLY A 102 8.98 14.77 7.71
CA GLY A 102 9.84 14.38 6.59
C GLY A 102 9.08 13.73 5.42
N ILE A 103 7.76 13.94 5.34
CA ILE A 103 6.91 13.44 4.26
C ILE A 103 6.85 14.52 3.17
N VAL A 104 6.91 14.10 1.90
CA VAL A 104 6.86 15.03 0.77
C VAL A 104 5.42 15.49 0.52
N VAL A 105 5.22 16.78 0.28
CA VAL A 105 3.90 17.34 -0.08
C VAL A 105 3.76 17.37 -1.59
N GLY A 106 2.61 16.92 -2.09
CA GLY A 106 2.26 16.96 -3.50
C GLY A 106 0.91 17.59 -3.75
N ILE A 107 0.66 17.98 -5.00
CA ILE A 107 -0.54 18.74 -5.38
C ILE A 107 -1.17 18.15 -6.66
N LYS A 108 -2.49 17.96 -6.65
CA LYS A 108 -3.25 17.67 -7.87
C LYS A 108 -3.39 18.95 -8.69
N VAL A 109 -2.96 18.92 -9.95
CA VAL A 109 -2.93 20.13 -10.80
C VAL A 109 -3.79 20.04 -12.05
N ASP A 110 -4.34 18.85 -12.37
CA ASP A 110 -5.35 18.71 -13.42
C ASP A 110 -6.69 19.32 -12.99
N THR A 111 -7.44 19.86 -13.96
CA THR A 111 -8.75 20.48 -13.73
C THR A 111 -9.92 19.58 -14.17
N GLY A 112 -9.67 18.28 -14.27
CA GLY A 112 -10.67 17.26 -14.57
C GLY A 112 -10.74 16.83 -16.04
N VAL A 113 -11.56 15.81 -16.28
CA VAL A 113 -11.75 15.21 -17.61
C VAL A 113 -12.75 15.99 -18.44
N VAL A 114 -12.56 15.98 -19.76
CA VAL A 114 -13.47 16.56 -20.75
C VAL A 114 -13.71 15.57 -21.89
N PRO A 115 -14.92 15.53 -22.48
CA PRO A 115 -15.25 14.58 -23.53
C PRO A 115 -14.43 14.83 -24.81
N LEU A 116 -14.03 13.75 -25.49
CA LEU A 116 -13.45 13.83 -26.83
C LEU A 116 -14.55 13.73 -27.88
N ALA A 117 -14.73 14.80 -28.65
CA ALA A 117 -15.73 14.84 -29.72
C ALA A 117 -15.46 13.72 -30.76
N GLY A 118 -16.52 13.06 -31.21
CA GLY A 118 -16.42 11.94 -32.16
C GLY A 118 -16.00 10.60 -31.54
N THR A 119 -15.90 10.51 -30.21
CA THR A 119 -15.60 9.25 -29.49
C THR A 119 -16.80 8.74 -28.70
N ASN A 120 -16.78 7.46 -28.32
CA ASN A 120 -17.86 6.83 -27.56
C ASN A 120 -17.71 7.07 -26.05
N GLY A 121 -17.91 8.32 -25.60
CA GLY A 121 -17.83 8.67 -24.18
C GLY A 121 -16.42 8.54 -23.58
N GLU A 122 -15.39 8.69 -24.43
CA GLU A 122 -13.99 8.81 -24.02
C GLU A 122 -13.64 10.26 -23.68
N THR A 123 -12.53 10.44 -22.99
CA THR A 123 -12.14 11.73 -22.42
C THR A 123 -10.66 12.01 -22.60
N THR A 124 -10.29 13.29 -22.66
CA THR A 124 -8.96 13.78 -22.29
C THR A 124 -9.07 14.54 -20.97
N THR A 125 -7.96 15.09 -20.48
CA THR A 125 -7.92 15.86 -19.23
C THR A 125 -7.43 17.27 -19.52
N GLN A 126 -8.05 18.27 -18.91
CA GLN A 126 -7.70 19.68 -19.08
C GLN A 126 -6.91 20.24 -17.88
N GLY A 127 -6.34 21.43 -18.06
CA GLY A 127 -5.65 22.18 -17.00
C GLY A 127 -4.24 22.69 -17.35
N LEU A 128 -3.80 22.59 -18.61
CA LEU A 128 -2.47 23.06 -19.01
C LEU A 128 -2.34 24.59 -19.01
N ASP A 129 -3.46 25.29 -19.23
CA ASP A 129 -3.48 26.75 -19.23
C ASP A 129 -3.12 27.30 -17.85
N GLY A 130 -2.12 28.18 -17.82
CA GLY A 130 -1.55 28.76 -16.61
C GLY A 130 -0.84 27.76 -15.69
N LEU A 131 -0.55 26.54 -16.16
CA LEU A 131 0.00 25.48 -15.31
C LEU A 131 1.41 25.83 -14.81
N ALA A 132 2.24 26.51 -15.60
CA ALA A 132 3.59 26.88 -15.19
C ALA A 132 3.57 27.82 -13.98
N GLU A 133 2.73 28.86 -14.02
CA GLU A 133 2.53 29.82 -12.95
C GLU A 133 1.98 29.15 -11.70
N ARG A 134 1.00 28.25 -11.86
CA ARG A 134 0.49 27.44 -10.73
C ARG A 134 1.57 26.55 -10.13
N CYS A 135 2.37 25.86 -10.96
CA CYS A 135 3.45 24.99 -10.48
C CYS A 135 4.52 25.78 -9.71
N ALA A 136 4.95 26.93 -10.22
CA ALA A 136 5.89 27.82 -9.52
C ALA A 136 5.33 28.27 -8.17
N GLN A 137 4.05 28.64 -8.12
CA GLN A 137 3.38 29.04 -6.88
C GLN A 137 3.28 27.87 -5.90
N TYR A 138 2.86 26.68 -6.35
CA TYR A 138 2.79 25.50 -5.48
C TYR A 138 4.16 25.06 -4.97
N LYS A 139 5.22 25.19 -5.77
CA LYS A 139 6.59 24.94 -5.33
C LYS A 139 7.00 25.89 -4.20
N LYS A 140 6.71 27.19 -4.35
CA LYS A 140 6.92 28.21 -3.31
C LYS A 140 6.10 27.92 -2.05
N ASP A 141 4.90 27.41 -2.20
CA ASP A 141 3.99 27.08 -1.10
C ASP A 141 4.28 25.71 -0.47
N GLY A 142 5.33 25.02 -0.93
CA GLY A 142 5.91 23.87 -0.25
C GLY A 142 5.59 22.49 -0.84
N ALA A 143 4.94 22.42 -2.01
CA ALA A 143 4.80 21.18 -2.76
C ALA A 143 6.07 20.85 -3.56
N ASP A 144 6.43 19.57 -3.65
CA ASP A 144 7.62 19.09 -4.37
C ASP A 144 7.26 18.10 -5.49
N PHE A 145 6.02 17.64 -5.55
CA PHE A 145 5.52 16.80 -6.62
C PHE A 145 4.09 17.15 -7.01
N ALA A 146 3.68 16.73 -8.19
CA ALA A 146 2.35 16.99 -8.72
C ALA A 146 1.69 15.68 -9.16
N LYS A 147 0.37 15.72 -9.35
CA LYS A 147 -0.40 14.62 -9.91
C LYS A 147 -1.34 15.11 -11.02
N TRP A 148 -1.40 14.36 -12.11
CA TRP A 148 -2.35 14.58 -13.21
C TRP A 148 -2.98 13.28 -13.65
N ARG A 149 -4.31 13.22 -13.61
CA ARG A 149 -5.08 12.03 -13.95
C ARG A 149 -5.71 12.09 -15.33
N CYS A 150 -5.35 11.13 -16.18
CA CYS A 150 -6.05 10.79 -17.42
C CYS A 150 -6.88 9.53 -17.23
N VAL A 151 -7.96 9.39 -18.02
CA VAL A 151 -8.93 8.30 -17.87
C VAL A 151 -9.20 7.66 -19.22
N LEU A 152 -9.00 6.36 -19.28
CA LEU A 152 -9.30 5.53 -20.44
C LEU A 152 -10.29 4.43 -20.04
N LYS A 153 -11.08 3.96 -21.01
CA LYS A 153 -12.11 2.93 -20.81
C LYS A 153 -11.83 1.74 -21.72
N ILE A 154 -12.06 0.54 -21.22
CA ILE A 154 -12.11 -0.67 -22.05
C ILE A 154 -13.56 -0.92 -22.42
N GLY A 155 -13.81 -1.12 -23.71
CA GLY A 155 -15.13 -1.46 -24.23
C GLY A 155 -15.07 -1.72 -25.72
N HIS A 156 -16.23 -1.86 -26.36
CA HIS A 156 -16.29 -2.06 -27.81
C HIS A 156 -15.65 -0.85 -28.54
N HIS A 157 -14.56 -1.09 -29.27
CA HIS A 157 -13.71 -0.08 -29.91
C HIS A 157 -13.06 0.96 -28.97
N MET A 158 -12.89 0.64 -27.69
CA MET A 158 -12.24 1.51 -26.70
C MET A 158 -11.12 0.79 -25.93
N PRO A 159 -10.02 1.47 -25.59
CA PRO A 159 -9.76 2.88 -25.89
C PRO A 159 -9.41 3.10 -27.37
N SER A 160 -9.94 4.16 -27.97
CA SER A 160 -9.64 4.49 -29.36
C SER A 160 -8.20 4.99 -29.51
N HIS A 161 -7.68 4.95 -30.74
CA HIS A 161 -6.36 5.53 -31.03
C HIS A 161 -6.29 7.02 -30.65
N LEU A 162 -7.35 7.79 -30.92
CA LEU A 162 -7.43 9.20 -30.54
C LEU A 162 -7.30 9.37 -29.02
N SER A 163 -8.06 8.61 -28.24
CA SER A 163 -8.04 8.63 -26.78
C SER A 163 -6.65 8.30 -26.21
N ILE A 164 -5.97 7.28 -26.74
CA ILE A 164 -4.63 6.90 -26.30
C ILE A 164 -3.62 8.02 -26.58
N ILE A 165 -3.56 8.53 -27.81
CA ILE A 165 -2.55 9.51 -28.21
C ILE A 165 -2.76 10.85 -27.50
N GLU A 166 -4.00 11.31 -27.40
CA GLU A 166 -4.31 12.59 -26.76
C GLU A 166 -3.99 12.57 -25.25
N ASN A 167 -4.39 11.50 -24.55
CA ASN A 167 -4.05 11.37 -23.12
C ASN A 167 -2.54 11.20 -22.89
N ALA A 168 -1.83 10.47 -23.75
CA ALA A 168 -0.37 10.36 -23.67
C ALA A 168 0.31 11.73 -23.89
N ASN A 169 -0.16 12.49 -24.88
CA ASN A 169 0.40 13.81 -25.20
C ASN A 169 0.15 14.83 -24.09
N VAL A 170 -1.06 14.90 -23.53
CA VAL A 170 -1.37 15.86 -22.44
C VAL A 170 -0.59 15.53 -21.17
N LEU A 171 -0.39 14.24 -20.85
CA LEU A 171 0.46 13.81 -19.73
C LEU A 171 1.91 14.23 -19.94
N ALA A 172 2.43 14.14 -21.16
CA ALA A 172 3.79 14.57 -21.48
C ALA A 172 3.96 16.09 -21.37
N ARG A 173 3.00 16.88 -21.86
CA ARG A 173 2.96 18.34 -21.68
C ARG A 173 2.92 18.74 -20.21
N TYR A 174 2.05 18.10 -19.43
CA TYR A 174 1.96 18.28 -17.98
C TYR A 174 3.31 18.00 -17.29
N ALA A 175 3.91 16.84 -17.58
CA ALA A 175 5.17 16.42 -16.98
C ALA A 175 6.31 17.41 -17.27
N SER A 176 6.37 17.90 -18.51
CA SER A 176 7.36 18.89 -18.94
C SER A 176 7.26 20.17 -18.10
N ILE A 177 6.05 20.72 -17.98
CA ILE A 177 5.79 21.95 -17.22
C ILE A 177 6.12 21.77 -15.73
N CYS A 178 5.79 20.62 -15.13
CA CYS A 178 6.15 20.33 -13.75
C CYS A 178 7.66 20.31 -13.53
N GLN A 179 8.42 19.61 -14.38
CA GLN A 179 9.86 19.50 -14.24
C GLN A 179 10.56 20.86 -14.40
N GLN A 180 10.09 21.73 -15.29
CA GLN A 180 10.59 23.11 -15.42
C GLN A 180 10.42 23.94 -14.14
N ASN A 181 9.46 23.57 -13.28
CA ASN A 181 9.14 24.28 -12.04
C ASN A 181 9.57 23.51 -10.78
N GLY A 182 10.46 22.53 -10.92
CA GLY A 182 11.00 21.78 -9.77
C GLY A 182 9.98 20.87 -9.07
N LEU A 183 8.92 20.47 -9.77
CA LEU A 183 7.93 19.49 -9.28
C LEU A 183 8.11 18.15 -9.99
N VAL A 184 8.20 17.07 -9.23
CA VAL A 184 8.16 15.69 -9.78
C VAL A 184 6.75 15.38 -10.29
N PRO A 185 6.52 15.09 -11.58
CA PRO A 185 5.20 14.72 -12.06
C PRO A 185 4.90 13.24 -11.79
N ILE A 186 3.75 12.98 -11.17
CA ILE A 186 3.12 11.67 -11.14
C ILE A 186 2.20 11.55 -12.36
N VAL A 187 2.58 10.68 -13.29
CA VAL A 187 1.88 10.40 -14.53
C VAL A 187 0.83 9.32 -14.27
N GLU A 188 -0.47 9.67 -14.31
CA GLU A 188 -1.59 8.76 -13.98
C GLU A 188 -2.48 8.49 -15.21
N PRO A 189 -2.11 7.53 -16.10
CA PRO A 189 -2.96 7.06 -17.19
C PRO A 189 -3.88 5.93 -16.67
N GLU A 190 -4.96 6.27 -15.97
CA GLU A 190 -5.86 5.26 -15.39
C GLU A 190 -6.73 4.62 -16.46
N ILE A 191 -6.59 3.31 -16.64
CA ILE A 191 -7.56 2.49 -17.36
C ILE A 191 -8.60 2.01 -16.36
N LEU A 192 -9.86 2.37 -16.59
CA LEU A 192 -10.95 2.04 -15.70
C LEU A 192 -11.27 0.54 -15.72
N PRO A 193 -11.58 -0.05 -14.55
CA PRO A 193 -11.99 -1.46 -14.45
C PRO A 193 -13.46 -1.68 -14.85
N ASP A 194 -14.19 -0.66 -15.27
CA ASP A 194 -15.57 -0.79 -15.74
C ASP A 194 -15.65 -1.71 -16.98
N GLY A 195 -16.61 -2.62 -16.99
CA GLY A 195 -16.85 -3.58 -18.08
C GLY A 195 -16.72 -5.05 -17.65
N ASP A 196 -16.95 -5.95 -18.60
CA ASP A 196 -16.93 -7.41 -18.45
C ASP A 196 -15.66 -8.08 -19.01
N HIS A 197 -14.71 -7.26 -19.49
CA HIS A 197 -13.46 -7.69 -20.09
C HIS A 197 -12.61 -8.58 -19.17
N ASP A 198 -11.86 -9.49 -19.77
CA ASP A 198 -11.00 -10.41 -19.04
C ASP A 198 -9.64 -9.79 -18.66
N LEU A 199 -8.84 -10.54 -17.89
CA LEU A 199 -7.52 -10.09 -17.43
C LEU A 199 -6.57 -9.82 -18.61
N LYS A 200 -6.62 -10.65 -19.65
CA LYS A 200 -5.74 -10.53 -20.82
C LYS A 200 -6.04 -9.28 -21.63
N THR A 201 -7.31 -8.92 -21.77
CA THR A 201 -7.75 -7.68 -22.42
C THR A 201 -7.23 -6.47 -21.67
N CYS A 202 -7.38 -6.44 -20.34
CA CYS A 202 -6.82 -5.37 -19.51
C CYS A 202 -5.29 -5.28 -19.65
N GLN A 203 -4.60 -6.43 -19.67
CA GLN A 203 -3.15 -6.47 -19.87
C GLN A 203 -2.76 -5.87 -21.23
N HIS A 204 -3.43 -6.29 -22.30
CA HIS A 204 -3.16 -5.80 -23.65
C HIS A 204 -3.35 -4.28 -23.75
N VAL A 205 -4.47 -3.76 -23.24
CA VAL A 205 -4.75 -2.33 -23.26
C VAL A 205 -3.74 -1.56 -22.42
N THR A 206 -3.40 -2.07 -21.23
CA THR A 206 -2.36 -1.47 -20.36
C THR A 206 -1.03 -1.37 -21.09
N GLU A 207 -0.60 -2.43 -21.78
CA GLU A 207 0.64 -2.42 -22.55
C GLU A 207 0.60 -1.37 -23.68
N LYS A 208 -0.52 -1.24 -24.40
CA LYS A 208 -0.65 -0.24 -25.48
C LYS A 208 -0.66 1.20 -24.96
N VAL A 209 -1.38 1.46 -23.89
CA VAL A 209 -1.47 2.80 -23.28
C VAL A 209 -0.13 3.22 -22.69
N LEU A 210 0.55 2.35 -21.94
CA LEU A 210 1.84 2.67 -21.35
C LEU A 210 2.93 2.87 -22.40
N ALA A 211 2.95 2.06 -23.47
CA ALA A 211 3.88 2.25 -24.58
C ALA A 211 3.70 3.64 -25.24
N ALA A 212 2.45 4.06 -25.49
CA ALA A 212 2.16 5.38 -26.02
C ALA A 212 2.57 6.50 -25.05
N CYS A 213 2.29 6.32 -23.75
CA CYS A 213 2.70 7.28 -22.72
C CYS A 213 4.22 7.48 -22.69
N TYR A 214 5.02 6.40 -22.60
CA TYR A 214 6.48 6.55 -22.55
C TYR A 214 7.07 7.06 -23.86
N LYS A 215 6.47 6.75 -25.01
CA LYS A 215 6.84 7.38 -26.28
C LYS A 215 6.59 8.90 -26.25
N ALA A 216 5.43 9.34 -25.77
CA ALA A 216 5.12 10.76 -25.65
C ALA A 216 6.04 11.45 -24.61
N LEU A 217 6.32 10.83 -23.47
CA LEU A 217 7.29 11.36 -22.49
C LEU A 217 8.69 11.51 -23.12
N SER A 218 9.12 10.55 -23.93
CA SER A 218 10.37 10.67 -24.68
C SER A 218 10.36 11.82 -25.68
N ASP A 219 9.26 11.98 -26.43
CA ASP A 219 9.13 13.04 -27.44
C ASP A 219 9.12 14.45 -26.84
N HIS A 220 8.66 14.59 -25.60
CA HIS A 220 8.64 15.86 -24.85
C HIS A 220 9.84 16.03 -23.92
N HIS A 221 10.90 15.24 -24.11
CA HIS A 221 12.18 15.38 -23.40
C HIS A 221 12.08 15.21 -21.87
N ILE A 222 11.14 14.38 -21.40
CA ILE A 222 10.93 14.17 -19.98
C ILE A 222 12.09 13.39 -19.36
N TYR A 223 12.62 13.90 -18.25
CA TYR A 223 13.65 13.23 -17.46
C TYR A 223 13.02 12.18 -16.54
N LEU A 224 13.09 10.90 -16.93
CA LEU A 224 12.30 9.83 -16.30
C LEU A 224 12.68 9.57 -14.84
N GLU A 225 13.95 9.73 -14.48
CA GLU A 225 14.46 9.60 -13.11
C GLU A 225 13.84 10.64 -12.16
N GLY A 226 13.27 11.72 -12.70
CA GLY A 226 12.52 12.74 -11.98
C GLY A 226 11.01 12.63 -12.17
N THR A 227 10.46 11.43 -12.40
CA THR A 227 9.02 11.16 -12.54
C THR A 227 8.57 10.01 -11.64
N LEU A 228 7.26 9.80 -11.51
CA LEU A 228 6.69 8.54 -11.01
C LEU A 228 5.50 8.14 -11.88
N LEU A 229 5.25 6.84 -12.01
CA LEU A 229 4.07 6.31 -12.69
C LEU A 229 2.98 5.96 -11.67
N LYS A 230 1.72 6.30 -11.95
CA LYS A 230 0.55 5.85 -11.18
C LYS A 230 -0.44 5.15 -12.11
N PRO A 231 -0.22 3.87 -12.42
CA PRO A 231 -1.09 3.11 -13.30
C PRO A 231 -2.17 2.38 -12.48
N ASN A 232 -3.20 1.89 -13.16
CA ASN A 232 -4.04 0.82 -12.66
C ASN A 232 -3.22 -0.48 -12.50
N MET A 233 -3.64 -1.34 -11.56
CA MET A 233 -3.25 -2.75 -11.62
C MET A 233 -3.96 -3.41 -12.82
N VAL A 234 -3.38 -4.48 -13.36
CA VAL A 234 -4.02 -5.26 -14.42
C VAL A 234 -4.99 -6.24 -13.79
N THR A 235 -6.28 -5.91 -13.81
CA THR A 235 -7.37 -6.73 -13.28
C THR A 235 -8.42 -6.99 -14.36
N ALA A 236 -9.22 -8.04 -14.21
CA ALA A 236 -10.43 -8.18 -15.01
C ALA A 236 -11.42 -7.05 -14.68
N GLY A 237 -12.36 -6.81 -15.59
CA GLY A 237 -13.40 -5.82 -15.41
C GLY A 237 -14.33 -6.17 -14.24
N HIS A 238 -14.92 -5.17 -13.60
CA HIS A 238 -15.80 -5.33 -12.44
C HIS A 238 -17.01 -6.23 -12.72
N SER A 239 -17.51 -6.23 -13.96
CA SER A 239 -18.64 -7.06 -14.40
C SER A 239 -18.18 -8.39 -15.01
N SER A 240 -16.89 -8.71 -14.98
CA SER A 240 -16.38 -9.95 -15.54
C SER A 240 -16.81 -11.15 -14.69
N THR A 241 -17.27 -12.20 -15.35
CA THR A 241 -17.63 -13.47 -14.70
C THR A 241 -16.39 -14.29 -14.34
N ALA A 242 -15.27 -14.06 -15.03
CA ALA A 242 -14.00 -14.73 -14.77
C ALA A 242 -13.39 -14.24 -13.45
N LYS A 243 -12.90 -15.18 -12.63
CA LYS A 243 -12.18 -14.90 -11.39
C LYS A 243 -10.70 -15.20 -11.57
N TYR A 244 -9.86 -14.33 -11.01
CA TYR A 244 -8.41 -14.43 -11.09
C TYR A 244 -7.83 -14.38 -9.69
N THR A 245 -6.79 -15.15 -9.45
CA THR A 245 -6.08 -15.11 -8.16
C THR A 245 -5.20 -13.85 -8.08
N PRO A 246 -4.82 -13.42 -6.87
CA PRO A 246 -3.86 -12.33 -6.69
C PRO A 246 -2.55 -12.52 -7.46
N GLU A 247 -2.06 -13.75 -7.57
CA GLU A 247 -0.83 -14.11 -8.28
C GLU A 247 -0.98 -13.90 -9.80
N GLN A 248 -2.16 -14.19 -10.36
CA GLN A 248 -2.43 -13.95 -11.78
C GLN A 248 -2.51 -12.45 -12.08
N VAL A 249 -3.20 -11.68 -11.24
CA VAL A 249 -3.24 -10.20 -11.31
C VAL A 249 -1.83 -9.62 -11.22
N ALA A 250 -1.04 -10.12 -10.27
CA ALA A 250 0.33 -9.70 -10.06
C ALA A 250 1.24 -10.00 -11.25
N MET A 251 1.19 -11.23 -11.78
CA MET A 251 1.97 -11.62 -12.94
C MET A 251 1.62 -10.80 -14.18
N ALA A 252 0.33 -10.58 -14.45
CA ALA A 252 -0.13 -9.76 -15.57
C ALA A 252 0.34 -8.30 -15.42
N THR A 253 0.22 -7.74 -14.21
CA THR A 253 0.65 -6.37 -13.90
C THR A 253 2.16 -6.19 -14.10
N VAL A 254 2.99 -7.05 -13.49
CA VAL A 254 4.45 -6.96 -13.60
C VAL A 254 4.91 -7.20 -15.04
N THR A 255 4.26 -8.11 -15.77
CA THR A 255 4.56 -8.37 -17.17
C THR A 255 4.28 -7.15 -18.05
N ALA A 256 3.12 -6.50 -17.88
CA ALA A 256 2.76 -5.30 -18.63
C ALA A 256 3.76 -4.16 -18.39
N LEU A 257 4.15 -3.94 -17.13
CA LEU A 257 5.15 -2.93 -16.77
C LEU A 257 6.52 -3.26 -17.38
N ARG A 258 7.00 -4.51 -17.27
CA ARG A 258 8.27 -4.95 -17.86
C ARG A 258 8.37 -4.77 -19.37
N ARG A 259 7.23 -4.81 -20.07
CA ARG A 259 7.16 -4.64 -21.52
C ARG A 259 7.15 -3.17 -21.97
N THR A 260 6.93 -2.22 -21.07
CA THR A 260 6.59 -0.84 -21.46
C THR A 260 7.29 0.25 -20.67
N VAL A 261 7.62 0.02 -19.40
CA VAL A 261 8.22 1.02 -18.52
C VAL A 261 9.76 0.95 -18.65
N PRO A 262 10.45 2.06 -18.91
CA PRO A 262 11.92 2.10 -18.88
C PRO A 262 12.49 1.97 -17.46
N PRO A 263 13.65 1.30 -17.26
CA PRO A 263 14.28 1.13 -15.94
C PRO A 263 14.67 2.43 -15.23
N ALA A 264 14.76 3.55 -15.95
CA ALA A 264 15.09 4.87 -15.38
C ALA A 264 13.99 5.44 -14.45
N VAL A 265 12.75 4.97 -14.55
CA VAL A 265 11.65 5.44 -13.70
C VAL A 265 11.89 4.99 -12.25
N PRO A 266 11.95 5.86 -11.24
CA PRO A 266 12.26 5.45 -9.87
C PRO A 266 11.22 4.51 -9.25
N GLY A 267 9.94 4.73 -9.55
CA GLY A 267 8.87 3.97 -8.92
C GLY A 267 7.52 4.03 -9.63
N VAL A 268 6.75 2.98 -9.38
CA VAL A 268 5.35 2.80 -9.78
C VAL A 268 4.51 2.79 -8.51
N THR A 269 3.56 3.71 -8.44
CA THR A 269 2.73 4.01 -7.26
C THR A 269 1.27 3.71 -7.59
N PHE A 270 0.85 2.45 -7.49
CA PHE A 270 -0.46 2.01 -8.00
C PHE A 270 -1.63 2.77 -7.39
N LEU A 271 -2.58 3.15 -8.24
CA LEU A 271 -3.92 3.53 -7.77
C LEU A 271 -4.68 2.27 -7.34
N SER A 272 -5.51 2.38 -6.30
CA SER A 272 -6.36 1.26 -5.87
C SER A 272 -7.58 1.07 -6.78
N GLY A 273 -7.95 2.09 -7.55
CA GLY A 273 -9.13 2.06 -8.40
C GLY A 273 -10.37 1.74 -7.57
N GLY A 274 -11.21 0.83 -8.07
CA GLY A 274 -12.43 0.33 -7.41
C GLY A 274 -12.23 -0.80 -6.39
N GLN A 275 -10.99 -1.21 -6.12
CA GLN A 275 -10.71 -2.33 -5.23
C GLN A 275 -11.14 -2.05 -3.79
N SER A 276 -11.49 -3.12 -3.06
CA SER A 276 -11.61 -3.05 -1.61
C SER A 276 -10.27 -2.68 -0.99
N GLU A 277 -10.29 -2.20 0.26
CA GLU A 277 -9.03 -1.89 0.96
C GLU A 277 -8.14 -3.14 1.03
N GLU A 278 -8.72 -4.32 1.27
CA GLU A 278 -8.00 -5.58 1.44
C GLU A 278 -7.42 -6.10 0.13
N ASP A 279 -8.20 -6.10 -0.94
CA ASP A 279 -7.72 -6.55 -2.27
C ASP A 279 -6.56 -5.68 -2.75
N ALA A 280 -6.62 -4.36 -2.53
CA ALA A 280 -5.55 -3.46 -2.90
C ALA A 280 -4.23 -3.80 -2.18
N SER A 281 -4.29 -4.24 -0.92
CA SER A 281 -3.12 -4.68 -0.16
C SER A 281 -2.63 -6.06 -0.60
N ILE A 282 -3.56 -7.00 -0.83
CA ILE A 282 -3.25 -8.37 -1.27
C ILE A 282 -2.61 -8.36 -2.66
N HIS A 283 -3.16 -7.61 -3.61
CA HIS A 283 -2.59 -7.49 -4.95
C HIS A 283 -1.22 -6.81 -4.94
N LEU A 284 -1.03 -5.73 -4.16
CA LEU A 284 0.28 -5.09 -4.04
C LEU A 284 1.34 -6.03 -3.45
N SER A 285 0.94 -6.84 -2.47
CA SER A 285 1.77 -7.90 -1.89
C SER A 285 2.18 -8.93 -2.93
N ALA A 286 1.20 -9.44 -3.70
CA ALA A 286 1.44 -10.42 -4.75
C ALA A 286 2.34 -9.84 -5.85
N ILE A 287 2.13 -8.59 -6.26
CA ILE A 287 2.96 -7.85 -7.25
C ILE A 287 4.42 -7.82 -6.82
N ASN A 288 4.69 -7.48 -5.56
CA ASN A 288 6.06 -7.44 -5.05
C ASN A 288 6.69 -8.84 -4.98
N LYS A 289 5.90 -9.90 -4.76
CA LYS A 289 6.35 -11.29 -4.69
C LYS A 289 6.57 -11.97 -6.06
N VAL A 290 6.18 -11.36 -7.17
CA VAL A 290 6.36 -11.95 -8.51
C VAL A 290 7.84 -12.25 -8.77
N PRO A 291 8.22 -13.48 -9.19
CA PRO A 291 9.62 -13.88 -9.41
C PRO A 291 10.15 -13.39 -10.77
N LEU A 292 9.86 -12.15 -11.15
CA LEU A 292 10.42 -11.46 -12.29
C LEU A 292 11.26 -10.27 -11.81
N HIS A 293 12.25 -9.88 -12.60
CA HIS A 293 13.06 -8.69 -12.32
C HIS A 293 12.18 -7.42 -12.39
N LYS A 294 12.29 -6.56 -11.37
CA LYS A 294 11.49 -5.34 -11.20
C LYS A 294 12.47 -4.19 -10.90
N PRO A 295 12.92 -3.42 -11.91
CA PRO A 295 13.95 -2.39 -11.72
C PRO A 295 13.43 -1.08 -11.08
N TRP A 296 12.20 -1.08 -10.55
CA TRP A 296 11.53 0.07 -9.97
C TRP A 296 10.97 -0.27 -8.59
N ALA A 297 10.80 0.73 -7.74
CA ALA A 297 9.96 0.56 -6.56
C ALA A 297 8.50 0.29 -6.99
N LEU A 298 7.86 -0.73 -6.43
CA LEU A 298 6.44 -1.02 -6.66
C LEU A 298 5.67 -0.79 -5.35
N THR A 299 5.00 0.35 -5.25
CA THR A 299 4.32 0.82 -4.03
C THR A 299 2.92 1.35 -4.35
N PHE A 300 2.25 1.95 -3.37
CA PHE A 300 0.88 2.44 -3.47
C PHE A 300 0.80 3.97 -3.62
N SER A 301 -0.25 4.45 -4.29
CA SER A 301 -0.79 5.80 -4.18
C SER A 301 -2.30 5.72 -3.99
N TYR A 302 -2.71 5.49 -2.74
CA TYR A 302 -4.07 5.08 -2.39
C TYR A 302 -4.88 6.23 -1.79
N GLY A 303 -6.08 6.41 -2.33
CA GLY A 303 -7.13 7.23 -1.73
C GLY A 303 -8.06 6.34 -0.92
N ARG A 304 -9.13 5.84 -1.57
CA ARG A 304 -10.14 4.96 -0.94
C ARG A 304 -9.55 3.79 -0.16
N ALA A 305 -8.53 3.10 -0.67
CA ALA A 305 -7.95 1.93 0.00
C ALA A 305 -7.24 2.23 1.35
N LEU A 306 -6.94 3.50 1.64
CA LEU A 306 -6.42 3.96 2.95
C LEU A 306 -7.46 4.70 3.79
N GLN A 307 -8.61 5.05 3.22
CA GLN A 307 -9.53 6.04 3.77
C GLN A 307 -10.95 5.54 4.00
N ALA A 308 -11.38 4.46 3.34
CA ALA A 308 -12.77 4.02 3.38
C ALA A 308 -13.20 3.62 4.81
N SER A 309 -12.41 2.80 5.49
CA SER A 309 -12.68 2.42 6.88
C SER A 309 -12.49 3.60 7.84
N VAL A 310 -11.53 4.49 7.57
CA VAL A 310 -11.30 5.72 8.36
C VAL A 310 -12.55 6.59 8.37
N LEU A 311 -13.12 6.85 7.19
CA LEU A 311 -14.32 7.67 7.02
C LEU A 311 -15.52 7.04 7.74
N LYS A 312 -15.69 5.72 7.60
CA LYS A 312 -16.76 4.96 8.26
C LYS A 312 -16.64 4.97 9.78
N VAL A 313 -15.44 4.81 10.31
CA VAL A 313 -15.17 4.84 11.77
C VAL A 313 -15.37 6.24 12.32
N TRP A 314 -14.89 7.27 11.61
CA TRP A 314 -15.08 8.66 12.03
C TRP A 314 -16.55 9.03 12.11
N ALA A 315 -17.34 8.74 11.06
CA ALA A 315 -18.78 8.99 10.99
C ALA A 315 -19.19 10.45 11.34
N GLY A 316 -18.30 11.43 11.14
CA GLY A 316 -18.55 12.83 11.46
C GLY A 316 -18.43 13.22 12.93
N LYS A 317 -18.04 12.29 13.80
CA LYS A 317 -18.08 12.45 15.25
C LYS A 317 -16.71 12.76 15.83
N LYS A 318 -16.60 13.82 16.64
CA LYS A 318 -15.31 14.26 17.22
C LYS A 318 -14.72 13.21 18.17
N GLU A 319 -15.57 12.51 18.90
CA GLU A 319 -15.21 11.42 19.80
C GLU A 319 -14.54 10.23 19.08
N ASN A 320 -14.76 10.08 17.77
CA ASN A 320 -14.23 8.96 16.98
C ASN A 320 -12.87 9.24 16.32
N VAL A 321 -12.30 10.45 16.49
CA VAL A 321 -11.05 10.86 15.82
C VAL A 321 -9.92 9.87 16.08
N LYS A 322 -9.69 9.47 17.34
CA LYS A 322 -8.61 8.52 17.70
C LYS A 322 -8.83 7.14 17.07
N ALA A 323 -10.08 6.68 17.00
CA ALA A 323 -10.41 5.39 16.39
C ALA A 323 -10.17 5.44 14.87
N ALA A 324 -10.56 6.54 14.21
CA ALA A 324 -10.32 6.75 12.79
C ALA A 324 -8.82 6.82 12.46
N GLN A 325 -8.03 7.51 13.27
CA GLN A 325 -6.56 7.55 13.14
C GLN A 325 -5.91 6.18 13.33
N THR A 326 -6.40 5.38 14.27
CA THR A 326 -5.94 4.01 14.48
C THR A 326 -6.20 3.15 13.25
N GLU A 327 -7.38 3.29 12.65
CA GLU A 327 -7.75 2.57 11.44
C GLU A 327 -6.91 3.00 10.23
N PHE A 328 -6.63 4.30 10.09
CA PHE A 328 -5.72 4.81 9.07
C PHE A 328 -4.34 4.16 9.19
N MET A 329 -3.77 4.13 10.41
CA MET A 329 -2.49 3.49 10.65
C MET A 329 -2.50 1.98 10.42
N ARG A 330 -3.61 1.31 10.73
CA ARG A 330 -3.77 -0.12 10.41
C ARG A 330 -3.64 -0.34 8.91
N ARG A 331 -4.32 0.45 8.08
CA ARG A 331 -4.24 0.33 6.61
C ARG A 331 -2.84 0.67 6.08
N ALA A 332 -2.22 1.73 6.60
CA ALA A 332 -0.87 2.13 6.20
C ALA A 332 0.18 1.08 6.57
N ASN A 333 0.08 0.48 7.77
CA ASN A 333 0.99 -0.58 8.22
C ASN A 333 0.79 -1.90 7.46
N VAL A 334 -0.45 -2.28 7.13
CA VAL A 334 -0.70 -3.46 6.29
C VAL A 334 -0.05 -3.29 4.92
N SER A 335 -0.17 -2.10 4.34
CA SER A 335 0.48 -1.78 3.06
C SER A 335 2.00 -1.85 3.17
N LEU A 336 2.59 -1.35 4.26
CA LEU A 336 4.03 -1.45 4.56
C LEU A 336 4.50 -2.90 4.76
N PHE A 337 3.78 -3.69 5.56
CA PHE A 337 4.14 -5.08 5.86
C PHE A 337 4.27 -5.93 4.59
N PHE A 338 3.40 -5.68 3.61
CA PHE A 338 3.47 -6.36 2.34
C PHE A 338 4.63 -5.92 1.44
N LEU A 339 5.15 -4.70 1.62
CA LEU A 339 6.39 -4.24 0.96
C LEU A 339 7.64 -4.84 1.61
N SER A 340 7.62 -5.11 2.92
CA SER A 340 8.81 -5.55 3.67
C SER A 340 9.09 -7.06 3.62
N LEU A 341 8.12 -7.90 3.25
CA LEU A 341 8.30 -9.36 3.12
C LEU A 341 9.26 -9.78 1.99
N HIS A 342 9.69 -8.88 1.11
CA HIS A 342 10.73 -9.15 0.10
C HIS A 342 12.16 -8.93 0.65
N SER A 343 12.29 -8.36 1.87
CA SER A 343 13.60 -8.07 2.50
C SER A 343 14.22 -9.28 3.19
N ALA A 344 13.38 -10.17 3.70
CA ALA A 344 13.80 -11.21 4.61
C ALA A 344 13.59 -12.55 3.94
N HIS A 345 14.68 -13.16 3.48
CA HIS A 345 14.74 -14.57 3.10
C HIS A 345 14.43 -15.53 4.27
N HIS A 346 13.86 -15.03 5.39
CA HIS A 346 13.82 -15.72 6.68
C HIS A 346 12.50 -15.66 7.47
N LEU A 347 11.37 -15.22 6.91
CA LEU A 347 10.10 -15.27 7.65
C LEU A 347 8.98 -15.96 6.88
N TYR A 348 9.01 -17.30 6.88
CA TYR A 348 7.91 -18.15 6.45
C TYR A 348 6.86 -18.44 7.56
N CYS A 349 7.09 -18.01 8.81
CA CYS A 349 6.25 -18.41 9.94
C CYS A 349 5.05 -17.49 10.29
N LEU A 350 4.91 -16.30 9.72
CA LEU A 350 3.87 -15.34 10.17
C LEU A 350 2.57 -15.36 9.34
N GLN A 351 2.49 -16.17 8.28
CA GLN A 351 1.35 -16.13 7.36
C GLN A 351 0.06 -16.73 7.96
N GLN A 352 0.14 -17.53 9.04
CA GLN A 352 -1.03 -18.18 9.64
C GLN A 352 -1.65 -17.45 10.85
N VAL A 353 -0.94 -16.53 11.51
CA VAL A 353 -1.43 -15.94 12.77
C VAL A 353 -2.49 -14.85 12.55
N LEU A 354 -2.45 -14.13 11.42
CA LEU A 354 -3.40 -13.05 11.14
C LEU A 354 -4.75 -13.51 10.55
N PHE A 355 -4.83 -14.71 9.97
CA PHE A 355 -6.09 -15.23 9.40
C PHE A 355 -6.95 -16.03 10.39
N SER A 356 -6.40 -16.45 11.53
CA SER A 356 -7.14 -17.26 12.52
C SER A 356 -7.79 -16.46 13.67
N SER A 357 -7.61 -15.14 13.73
CA SER A 357 -8.12 -14.31 14.85
C SER A 357 -9.39 -13.56 14.48
N TYR A 358 -10.41 -14.27 14.01
CA TYR A 358 -11.78 -13.77 13.99
C TYR A 358 -12.51 -14.30 15.23
N SER A 359 -12.46 -13.54 16.32
CA SER A 359 -13.38 -13.69 17.46
C SER A 359 -13.55 -12.32 18.14
N PRO A 360 -14.78 -11.84 18.38
CA PRO A 360 -15.02 -10.52 18.90
C PRO A 360 -14.89 -10.55 20.42
N ARG A 361 -13.68 -10.34 20.95
CA ARG A 361 -13.47 -9.87 22.32
C ARG A 361 -12.03 -9.37 22.52
N ASN A 362 -11.94 -8.29 23.30
CA ASN A 362 -10.81 -7.39 23.50
C ASN A 362 -9.43 -8.03 23.69
N HIS A 363 -8.41 -7.24 23.32
CA HIS A 363 -6.96 -7.35 23.59
C HIS A 363 -6.03 -7.69 22.41
N LEU A 364 -6.07 -6.86 21.36
CA LEU A 364 -5.06 -6.81 20.29
C LEU A 364 -3.83 -5.87 20.51
N PRO A 365 -3.80 -4.86 21.40
CA PRO A 365 -2.68 -3.89 21.41
C PRO A 365 -1.34 -4.43 21.95
N LEU A 366 -1.33 -5.48 22.78
CA LEU A 366 -0.10 -5.89 23.49
C LEU A 366 0.81 -6.82 22.67
N LEU A 367 0.26 -7.55 21.69
CA LEU A 367 0.98 -8.57 20.93
C LEU A 367 1.85 -7.94 19.82
N MET A 368 1.33 -6.90 19.15
CA MET A 368 2.06 -6.16 18.10
C MET A 368 3.26 -5.38 18.67
N PHE A 369 3.14 -4.82 19.89
CA PHE A 369 4.20 -4.03 20.52
C PHE A 369 5.40 -4.87 20.96
N LYS A 370 5.18 -6.15 21.34
CA LYS A 370 6.23 -7.08 21.77
C LYS A 370 6.98 -7.74 20.60
N LEU A 371 6.33 -7.91 19.44
CA LEU A 371 6.98 -8.42 18.23
C LEU A 371 7.93 -7.39 17.60
N GLN A 372 7.56 -6.11 17.63
CA GLN A 372 8.43 -5.02 17.13
C GLN A 372 9.72 -4.88 17.95
N THR A 373 9.65 -5.10 19.27
CA THR A 373 10.80 -4.99 20.17
C THR A 373 11.80 -6.15 20.00
N CYS A 374 11.34 -7.36 19.69
CA CYS A 374 12.24 -8.48 19.33
C CYS A 374 12.95 -8.29 17.98
N LEU A 375 12.28 -7.69 17.00
CA LEU A 375 12.89 -7.38 15.70
C LEU A 375 13.96 -6.29 15.80
N ASN A 376 13.74 -5.28 16.65
CA ASN A 376 14.70 -4.19 16.86
C ASN A 376 15.98 -4.66 17.60
N SER A 377 15.90 -5.68 18.46
CA SER A 377 17.09 -6.21 19.17
C SER A 377 18.07 -7.00 18.31
N GLN A 378 17.71 -7.40 17.08
CA GLN A 378 18.61 -8.17 16.19
C GLN A 378 19.60 -7.29 15.40
N THR A 379 19.54 -5.96 15.55
CA THR A 379 20.43 -5.02 14.83
C THR A 379 21.65 -4.57 15.63
N ALA A 380 21.84 -5.04 16.86
CA ALA A 380 23.02 -4.71 17.66
C ALA A 380 24.09 -5.80 17.52
N HIS A 381 25.18 -5.49 16.80
CA HIS A 381 26.40 -6.29 16.83
C HIS A 381 26.96 -6.38 18.25
N GLY A 382 26.94 -7.58 18.84
CA GLY A 382 27.57 -7.86 20.12
C GLY A 382 27.54 -9.35 20.45
N THR A 383 28.72 -9.94 20.59
CA THR A 383 28.95 -11.30 21.11
C THR A 383 28.33 -11.45 22.50
N PHE A 384 27.47 -12.46 22.72
CA PHE A 384 27.01 -12.81 24.06
C PHE A 384 26.92 -14.32 24.31
N THR A 385 27.36 -14.67 25.52
CA THR A 385 27.37 -15.96 26.19
C THR A 385 26.00 -16.41 26.70
N ASP A 386 25.89 -17.72 26.88
CA ASP A 386 24.74 -18.56 27.18
C ASP A 386 23.94 -18.15 28.44
N HIS A 387 22.73 -17.58 28.28
CA HIS A 387 21.80 -17.32 29.38
C HIS A 387 20.33 -17.56 28.96
N LYS A 388 19.69 -18.56 29.58
CA LYS A 388 18.24 -18.78 29.53
C LYS A 388 17.50 -17.57 30.13
N ARG A 389 16.68 -16.87 29.35
CA ARG A 389 15.72 -15.87 29.85
C ARG A 389 14.30 -16.40 29.78
N ALA A 390 13.67 -16.60 30.93
CA ALA A 390 12.23 -16.77 31.04
C ALA A 390 11.58 -15.39 31.23
N VAL A 391 10.55 -15.08 30.44
CA VAL A 391 9.74 -13.86 30.62
C VAL A 391 8.40 -14.30 31.20
N GLN A 392 8.15 -13.97 32.47
CA GLN A 392 6.85 -14.19 33.12
C GLN A 392 6.01 -12.92 33.05
N GLY A 393 4.72 -13.06 32.71
CA GLY A 393 3.73 -11.99 32.81
C GLY A 393 2.44 -12.52 33.41
N ILE A 394 1.92 -11.83 34.42
CA ILE A 394 0.64 -12.15 35.07
C ILE A 394 -0.47 -11.38 34.34
N THR A 395 -1.53 -12.08 33.93
CA THR A 395 -2.80 -11.45 33.54
C THR A 395 -3.90 -11.88 34.50
N SER A 396 -5.03 -11.17 34.51
CA SER A 396 -6.18 -11.40 35.40
C SER A 396 -6.90 -12.75 35.18
N SER A 397 -6.40 -13.62 34.31
CA SER A 397 -6.98 -14.92 33.98
C SER A 397 -5.97 -16.08 33.93
N GLY A 398 -4.80 -15.97 34.57
CA GLY A 398 -3.80 -17.05 34.67
C GLY A 398 -2.43 -16.71 34.06
N VAL A 399 -1.41 -17.50 34.43
CA VAL A 399 0.00 -17.29 34.03
C VAL A 399 0.24 -17.85 32.64
N LEU A 400 0.61 -16.99 31.68
CA LEU A 400 1.16 -17.41 30.40
C LEU A 400 2.68 -17.51 30.56
N SER A 401 3.25 -18.71 30.43
CA SER A 401 4.70 -18.91 30.39
C SER A 401 5.13 -19.32 28.98
N VAL A 402 6.16 -18.66 28.45
CA VAL A 402 6.79 -19.01 27.18
C VAL A 402 8.23 -19.38 27.48
N SER A 403 8.60 -20.63 27.23
CA SER A 403 10.00 -21.08 27.29
C SER A 403 10.61 -21.02 25.89
N VAL A 404 11.77 -20.36 25.79
CA VAL A 404 12.61 -20.40 24.59
C VAL A 404 13.78 -21.33 24.90
N GLN A 405 13.98 -22.33 24.07
CA GLN A 405 15.09 -23.27 24.22
C GLN A 405 15.93 -23.22 22.94
N GLU A 406 17.15 -22.68 23.06
CA GLU A 406 18.14 -22.71 21.97
C GLU A 406 18.83 -24.08 21.97
N TYR A 407 18.91 -24.69 20.79
CA TYR A 407 19.76 -25.86 20.57
C TYR A 407 20.95 -25.42 19.71
N THR A 408 22.15 -25.81 20.13
CA THR A 408 23.42 -25.53 19.47
C THR A 408 23.56 -26.34 18.19
N CYS A 409 22.82 -25.95 17.16
CA CYS A 409 23.13 -26.25 15.75
C CYS A 409 22.41 -25.25 14.83
N GLY A 410 22.77 -23.97 14.93
CA GLY A 410 22.55 -22.94 13.89
C GLY A 410 21.14 -22.72 13.32
N ARG A 411 20.09 -23.29 13.93
CA ARG A 411 18.69 -23.17 13.47
C ARG A 411 17.79 -22.90 14.68
N VAL A 412 17.07 -21.78 14.64
CA VAL A 412 16.11 -21.40 15.67
C VAL A 412 14.76 -22.06 15.34
N CYS A 413 14.31 -23.00 16.19
CA CYS A 413 12.95 -23.51 16.19
C CYS A 413 12.19 -22.91 17.38
N ILE A 414 11.08 -22.22 17.12
CA ILE A 414 10.17 -21.74 18.17
C ILE A 414 9.05 -22.77 18.29
N ILE A 415 9.00 -23.50 19.41
CA ILE A 415 7.88 -24.38 19.74
C ILE A 415 7.02 -23.65 20.77
N ALA A 416 5.78 -23.33 20.42
CA ALA A 416 4.79 -22.82 21.37
C ALA A 416 3.86 -23.98 21.77
N VAL A 417 3.94 -24.43 23.02
CA VAL A 417 2.99 -25.41 23.59
C VAL A 417 2.08 -24.67 24.57
N PRO A 418 0.77 -24.56 24.31
CA PRO A 418 -0.16 -24.01 25.29
C PRO A 418 -0.48 -25.06 26.36
N HIS A 419 -0.12 -24.80 27.62
CA HIS A 419 -0.67 -25.52 28.77
C HIS A 419 -1.89 -24.77 29.30
N PHE A 420 -3.07 -25.40 29.27
CA PHE A 420 -4.23 -24.96 30.04
C PHE A 420 -4.29 -25.79 31.33
N VAL A 421 -4.15 -25.13 32.49
CA VAL A 421 -4.41 -25.74 33.79
C VAL A 421 -5.83 -25.33 34.20
N LEU A 422 -6.73 -26.30 34.32
CA LEU A 422 -8.06 -26.12 34.90
C LEU A 422 -7.98 -26.43 36.39
N ASP A 423 -8.03 -25.39 37.22
CA ASP A 423 -8.21 -25.55 38.67
C ASP A 423 -9.69 -25.78 39.00
N LYS A 424 -10.03 -26.99 39.46
CA LYS A 424 -11.11 -27.22 40.42
C LYS A 424 -10.72 -28.34 41.38
N CYS A 425 -10.70 -27.99 42.66
CA CYS A 425 -10.51 -28.85 43.83
C CYS A 425 -11.40 -30.10 43.79
N ILE A 426 -10.84 -31.26 44.17
CA ILE A 426 -11.41 -32.30 45.04
C ILE A 426 -10.24 -33.22 45.48
N THR A 427 -10.43 -33.81 46.65
CA THR A 427 -9.53 -34.33 47.68
C THR A 427 -8.80 -35.67 47.41
N GLU A 428 -7.81 -35.93 48.28
CA GLU A 428 -7.17 -37.22 48.65
C GLU A 428 -5.93 -37.74 47.87
N ALA A 429 -4.88 -38.05 48.64
CA ALA A 429 -3.63 -38.71 48.26
C ALA A 429 -3.76 -40.26 48.49
N PRO A 430 -2.72 -41.12 48.34
CA PRO A 430 -1.38 -40.98 47.74
C PRO A 430 -0.94 -42.16 46.81
N ALA A 431 0.26 -42.01 46.20
CA ALA A 431 1.29 -43.06 45.99
C ALA A 431 1.45 -43.82 44.65
N LYS A 432 2.74 -43.94 44.26
CA LYS A 432 3.48 -45.00 43.52
C LYS A 432 3.56 -44.99 41.96
N PHE A 433 4.82 -44.84 41.51
CA PHE A 433 5.54 -45.40 40.33
C PHE A 433 5.03 -46.75 39.77
N PRO A 434 5.57 -47.35 38.65
CA PRO A 434 6.41 -46.88 37.51
C PRO A 434 5.98 -47.47 36.11
N VAL A 435 6.84 -47.31 35.08
CA VAL A 435 7.22 -48.28 34.01
C VAL A 435 6.81 -47.98 32.54
N CYS A 436 7.84 -48.13 31.68
CA CYS A 436 7.90 -48.21 30.22
C CYS A 436 6.99 -49.30 29.59
N PHE A 437 6.58 -49.14 28.33
CA PHE A 437 7.11 -49.88 27.15
C PHE A 437 6.22 -49.76 25.89
N GLN A 438 6.91 -49.79 24.75
CA GLN A 438 6.61 -50.28 23.39
C GLN A 438 5.17 -50.40 22.83
N ALA A 439 5.11 -49.88 21.59
CA ALA A 439 4.26 -50.15 20.42
C ALA A 439 3.34 -51.39 20.38
N GLY A 440 2.12 -51.18 19.87
CA GLY A 440 1.26 -52.23 19.31
C GLY A 440 -0.10 -51.71 18.84
N PHE A 441 -0.40 -51.86 17.55
CA PHE A 441 -1.71 -51.61 16.93
C PHE A 441 -2.73 -52.67 17.36
N PHE A 442 -3.95 -52.27 17.75
CA PHE A 442 -5.18 -53.07 17.66
C PHE A 442 -6.42 -52.15 17.66
N VAL A 443 -7.38 -52.43 16.79
CA VAL A 443 -8.70 -51.75 16.61
C VAL A 443 -9.75 -52.87 16.67
N PRO A 444 -10.89 -52.76 17.41
CA PRO A 444 -12.12 -52.25 16.77
C PRO A 444 -13.17 -51.51 17.66
N HIS A 445 -13.87 -50.58 16.99
CA HIS A 445 -15.26 -50.07 17.15
C HIS A 445 -15.83 -49.67 18.53
N PHE A 446 -16.15 -48.37 18.71
CA PHE A 446 -17.54 -47.82 18.63
C PHE A 446 -17.61 -46.29 18.88
N LEU A 447 -18.28 -45.59 17.94
CA LEU A 447 -19.07 -44.33 17.99
C LEU A 447 -18.55 -42.98 18.55
N LEU A 448 -18.87 -41.94 17.74
CA LEU A 448 -19.13 -40.51 18.01
C LEU A 448 -18.01 -39.46 17.81
N ASN A 449 -17.93 -39.02 16.54
CA ASN A 449 -17.63 -37.68 15.99
C ASN A 449 -17.09 -36.59 16.94
N ILE A 450 -15.78 -36.36 16.92
CA ILE A 450 -15.17 -35.02 16.97
C ILE A 450 -14.02 -35.00 15.95
N VAL A 451 -14.06 -34.07 15.00
CA VAL A 451 -13.04 -33.88 13.98
C VAL A 451 -11.77 -33.32 14.63
N HIS A 452 -10.80 -34.18 14.91
CA HIS A 452 -9.41 -33.82 15.15
C HIS A 452 -8.69 -33.76 13.80
N VAL A 453 -8.15 -32.60 13.42
CA VAL A 453 -7.16 -32.51 12.34
C VAL A 453 -5.83 -32.18 13.00
N GLN A 454 -5.02 -33.21 13.25
CA GLN A 454 -3.57 -33.08 13.41
C GLN A 454 -2.94 -33.22 12.01
N PHE A 455 -2.17 -32.21 11.58
CA PHE A 455 -1.18 -32.41 10.53
C PHE A 455 0.20 -32.43 11.18
N PHE A 456 0.82 -33.60 11.22
CA PHE A 456 2.28 -33.73 11.31
C PHE A 456 2.81 -33.68 9.87
N PHE A 457 3.68 -32.72 9.57
CA PHE A 457 4.55 -32.80 8.39
C PHE A 457 5.99 -32.90 8.86
N PHE A 458 6.55 -34.11 8.76
CA PHE A 458 7.99 -34.30 8.62
C PHE A 458 8.33 -34.11 7.14
N SER A 459 9.30 -33.26 6.83
CA SER A 459 10.03 -33.35 5.57
C SER A 459 11.52 -33.33 5.87
N CYS A 460 12.14 -34.49 5.75
CA CYS A 460 13.57 -34.61 5.50
C CYS A 460 13.78 -34.35 4.01
N PHE A 461 14.72 -33.47 3.67
CA PHE A 461 15.32 -33.45 2.35
C PHE A 461 16.82 -33.62 2.52
N ASP A 462 17.30 -34.77 2.02
CA ASP A 462 18.71 -35.05 1.79
C ASP A 462 19.26 -34.12 0.71
N ALA A 463 20.49 -33.66 0.91
CA ALA A 463 21.20 -32.80 -0.01
C ALA A 463 22.12 -33.62 -0.92
N THR A 464 22.05 -33.33 -2.23
CA THR A 464 23.22 -33.27 -3.13
C THR A 464 23.06 -32.07 -4.03
#